data_AF-A0A353D7H4-F1
#
_entry.id   AF-A0A353D7H4-F1
#
_cell.length_a   1.000
_cell.length_b   1.000
_cell.length_c   1.000
_cell.angle_alpha   90.00
_cell.angle_beta   90.00
_cell.angle_gamma   90.00
#
_symmetry.space_group_name_H-M   'P 1'
#
loop_
_entity.id
_entity.type
_entity.pdbx_description
1 polymer ?
#
loop_
_entity_poly.entity_id
_entity_poly.type
_entity_poly.pdbx_seq_one_letter_code
_entity_poly.pdbx_strand_id
1 'polypeptide(L)'
;MVRLTLCCALVFCLAGAAQAFDEPTAKARVAEECVACAAYYDIIANCLEATRPLDKDLAARYRAIRQKLTQQAEELNGRPETQAVDDAEAAMVREVHQDCNALAPLKDRYKEICKTLVEKPKSRLSHWLEQH
;
A
#
# COMPACT_ATOMS: atom_id res chain seq x y z
N MET A 1 10.25 -64.49 20.83
CA MET A 1 10.72 -63.09 20.95
C MET A 1 11.03 -62.66 19.53
N VAL A 2 10.30 -61.77 18.86
CA VAL A 2 10.18 -60.33 19.12
C VAL A 2 8.83 -59.85 18.57
N ARG A 3 8.05 -59.15 19.40
CA ARG A 3 6.86 -58.39 18.98
C ARG A 3 7.36 -57.07 18.37
N LEU A 4 7.11 -56.84 17.09
CA LEU A 4 7.37 -55.55 16.46
C LEU A 4 6.15 -54.65 16.72
N THR A 5 6.35 -53.71 17.63
CA THR A 5 5.41 -52.71 18.10
C THR A 5 5.40 -51.51 17.14
N LEU A 6 4.20 -50.98 16.90
CA LEU A 6 3.83 -49.61 16.46
C LEU A 6 4.78 -48.83 15.55
N CYS A 7 4.21 -48.31 14.45
CA CYS A 7 4.25 -46.86 14.22
C CYS A 7 3.08 -46.46 13.32
N CYS A 8 2.03 -45.89 13.93
CA CYS A 8 1.05 -45.06 13.23
C CYS A 8 1.80 -43.97 12.47
N ALA A 9 1.84 -44.06 11.15
CA ALA A 9 2.19 -42.95 10.28
C ALA A 9 1.02 -41.95 10.30
N LEU A 10 0.94 -41.15 11.36
CA LEU A 10 0.25 -39.87 11.35
C LEU A 10 0.97 -39.00 10.34
N VAL A 11 0.48 -39.03 9.10
CA VAL A 11 0.80 -38.06 8.07
C VAL A 11 0.29 -36.72 8.57
N PHE A 12 1.14 -36.00 9.29
CA PHE A 12 1.01 -34.57 9.50
C PHE A 12 1.10 -33.92 8.12
N CYS A 13 -0.05 -33.73 7.46
CA CYS A 13 -0.21 -32.72 6.44
C CYS A 13 0.03 -31.37 7.11
N LEU A 14 1.31 -30.95 7.16
CA LEU A 14 1.72 -29.56 7.30
C LEU A 14 1.33 -28.85 5.99
N ALA A 15 0.03 -28.77 5.72
CA ALA A 15 -0.49 -27.70 4.89
C ALA A 15 -0.32 -26.44 5.72
N GLY A 16 0.71 -25.65 5.41
CA GLY A 16 0.81 -24.30 5.93
C GLY A 16 -0.51 -23.61 5.60
N ALA A 17 -1.31 -23.35 6.63
CA ALA A 17 -2.54 -22.60 6.50
C ALA A 17 -2.15 -21.14 6.23
N ALA A 18 -1.85 -20.89 4.97
CA ALA A 18 -2.05 -19.65 4.26
C ALA A 18 -3.42 -19.07 4.63
N GLN A 19 -3.48 -18.23 5.67
CA GLN A 19 -4.75 -17.66 6.13
C GLN A 19 -5.08 -16.44 5.29
N ALA A 20 -6.08 -16.60 4.41
CA ALA A 20 -6.76 -15.48 3.79
C ALA A 20 -7.17 -14.46 4.86
N PHE A 21 -6.90 -13.17 4.64
CA PHE A 21 -7.35 -12.14 5.57
C PHE A 21 -8.88 -12.07 5.56
N ASP A 22 -9.48 -11.84 6.75
CA ASP A 22 -10.88 -11.47 6.81
C ASP A 22 -11.13 -10.13 6.12
N GLU A 23 -12.38 -9.89 5.72
CA GLU A 23 -12.74 -8.67 4.98
C GLU A 23 -12.37 -7.37 5.73
N PRO A 24 -12.60 -7.23 7.05
CA PRO A 24 -12.13 -6.08 7.81
C PRO A 24 -10.61 -5.86 7.73
N THR A 25 -9.82 -6.91 7.88
CA THR A 25 -8.36 -6.83 7.84
C THR A 25 -7.87 -6.49 6.43
N ALA A 26 -8.44 -7.11 5.39
CA ALA A 26 -8.12 -6.80 4.00
C ALA A 26 -8.44 -5.33 3.66
N LYS A 27 -9.59 -4.82 4.12
CA LYS A 27 -9.96 -3.40 3.95
C LYS A 27 -8.98 -2.48 4.65
N ALA A 28 -8.58 -2.79 5.89
CA ALA A 28 -7.59 -2.02 6.63
C ALA A 28 -6.24 -1.97 5.90
N ARG A 29 -5.78 -3.09 5.32
CA ARG A 29 -4.56 -3.12 4.50
C ARG A 29 -4.65 -2.27 3.25
N VAL A 30 -5.78 -2.32 2.53
CA VAL A 30 -5.98 -1.44 1.38
C VAL A 30 -6.02 0.03 1.81
N ALA A 31 -6.61 0.34 2.96
CA ALA A 31 -6.62 1.70 3.49
C ALA A 31 -5.22 2.21 3.83
N GLU A 32 -4.36 1.38 4.45
CA GLU A 32 -2.94 1.68 4.68
C GLU A 32 -2.20 1.97 3.36
N GLU A 33 -2.46 1.17 2.31
CA GLU A 33 -1.89 1.40 0.98
C GLU A 33 -2.41 2.70 0.35
N CYS A 34 -3.70 3.02 0.51
CA CYS A 34 -4.26 4.30 0.07
C CYS A 34 -3.57 5.49 0.74
N VAL A 35 -3.34 5.41 2.06
CA VAL A 35 -2.62 6.45 2.82
C VAL A 35 -1.20 6.64 2.29
N ALA A 36 -0.44 5.55 2.16
CA ALA A 36 0.93 5.61 1.65
C ALA A 36 0.98 6.12 0.20
N CYS A 37 0.04 5.72 -0.64
CA CYS A 37 -0.01 6.15 -2.02
C CYS A 37 -0.45 7.60 -2.19
N ALA A 38 -1.36 8.09 -1.35
CA ALA A 38 -1.73 9.50 -1.32
C ALA A 38 -0.50 10.36 -1.01
N ALA A 39 0.24 10.01 0.05
CA ALA A 39 1.50 10.67 0.41
C ALA A 39 2.53 10.64 -0.72
N TYR A 40 2.73 9.47 -1.35
CA TYR A 40 3.67 9.30 -2.45
C TYR A 40 3.34 10.21 -3.65
N TYR A 41 2.07 10.29 -4.07
CA TYR A 41 1.67 11.18 -5.15
C TYR A 41 1.82 12.66 -4.78
N ASP A 42 1.63 13.02 -3.51
CA ASP A 42 1.81 14.40 -3.06
C ASP A 42 3.28 14.85 -3.13
N ILE A 43 4.20 13.98 -2.71
CA ILE A 43 5.64 14.22 -2.84
C ILE A 43 6.06 14.40 -4.30
N ILE A 44 5.53 13.57 -5.20
CA ILE A 44 5.82 13.73 -6.63
C ILE A 44 5.27 15.06 -7.14
N ALA A 45 4.05 15.45 -6.74
CA ALA A 45 3.47 16.73 -7.11
C ALA A 45 4.33 17.92 -6.63
N ASN A 46 4.72 17.91 -5.35
CA ASN A 46 5.63 18.90 -4.76
C ASN A 46 6.94 19.00 -5.55
N CYS A 47 7.53 17.85 -5.91
CA CYS A 47 8.77 17.82 -6.66
C CYS A 47 8.64 18.27 -8.11
N LEU A 48 7.51 17.96 -8.78
CA LEU A 48 7.21 18.49 -10.11
C LEU A 48 7.06 20.01 -10.07
N GLU A 49 6.35 20.55 -9.08
CA GLU A 49 6.19 21.99 -8.91
C GLU A 49 7.54 22.69 -8.68
N ALA A 50 8.43 22.08 -7.89
CA ALA A 50 9.74 22.63 -7.59
C ALA A 50 10.74 22.56 -8.76
N THR A 51 10.74 21.45 -9.51
CA THR A 51 11.79 21.15 -10.50
C THR A 51 11.34 21.30 -11.95
N ARG A 52 10.02 21.23 -12.21
CA ARG A 52 9.42 21.25 -13.55
C ARG A 52 8.17 22.14 -13.54
N PRO A 53 8.31 23.46 -13.30
CA PRO A 53 7.16 24.37 -13.12
C PRO A 53 6.30 24.57 -14.38
N LEU A 54 6.69 24.02 -15.52
CA LEU A 54 5.86 23.97 -16.73
C LEU A 54 4.87 22.79 -16.71
N ASP A 55 5.10 21.78 -15.86
CA ASP A 55 4.28 20.57 -15.73
C ASP A 55 3.16 20.72 -14.66
N LYS A 56 2.63 21.94 -14.45
CA LYS A 56 1.63 22.24 -13.39
C LYS A 56 0.38 21.36 -13.48
N ASP A 57 -0.07 21.07 -14.70
CA ASP A 57 -1.23 20.21 -14.91
C ASP A 57 -0.99 18.78 -14.43
N LEU A 58 0.25 18.28 -14.55
CA LEU A 58 0.62 16.97 -14.06
C LEU A 58 0.68 16.94 -12.54
N ALA A 59 1.25 17.97 -11.91
CA ALA A 59 1.23 18.12 -10.45
C ALA A 59 -0.21 18.18 -9.92
N ALA A 60 -1.09 18.97 -10.54
CA ALA A 60 -2.50 19.06 -10.17
C ALA A 60 -3.24 17.72 -10.29
N ARG A 61 -2.94 16.92 -11.32
CA ARG A 61 -3.49 15.56 -11.46
C ARG A 61 -3.05 14.64 -10.32
N TYR A 62 -1.78 14.72 -9.90
CA TYR A 62 -1.31 13.95 -8.74
C TYR A 62 -1.93 14.41 -7.42
N ARG A 63 -2.16 15.71 -7.24
CA ARG A 63 -2.95 16.23 -6.09
C ARG A 63 -4.38 15.68 -6.09
N ALA A 64 -5.03 15.61 -7.26
CA ALA A 64 -6.36 15.01 -7.36
C ALA A 64 -6.35 13.51 -7.02
N ILE A 65 -5.30 12.78 -7.42
CA ILE A 65 -5.12 11.38 -7.05
C ILE A 65 -4.90 11.22 -5.54
N ARG A 66 -4.08 12.08 -4.91
CA ARG A 66 -3.92 12.14 -3.45
C ARG A 66 -5.28 12.26 -2.77
N GLN A 67 -6.09 13.26 -3.15
CA GLN A 67 -7.42 13.48 -2.57
C GLN A 67 -8.33 12.25 -2.71
N LYS A 68 -8.36 11.64 -3.89
CA LYS A 68 -9.15 10.43 -4.14
C LYS A 68 -8.73 9.26 -3.25
N LEU A 69 -7.42 9.05 -3.09
CA LEU A 69 -6.89 7.97 -2.26
C LEU A 69 -7.12 8.23 -0.77
N THR A 70 -7.02 9.48 -0.31
CA THR A 70 -7.41 9.86 1.04
C THR A 70 -8.87 9.51 1.30
N GLN A 71 -9.79 9.92 0.42
CA GLN A 71 -11.22 9.60 0.54
C GLN A 71 -11.47 8.10 0.55
N GLN A 72 -10.79 7.34 -0.31
CA GLN A 72 -10.92 5.88 -0.33
C GLN A 72 -10.43 5.24 0.97
N ALA A 73 -9.34 5.74 1.58
CA ALA A 73 -8.89 5.27 2.89
C ALA A 73 -9.95 5.56 3.98
N GLU A 74 -10.56 6.74 3.94
CA GLU A 74 -11.62 7.15 4.88
C GLU A 74 -12.86 6.26 4.76
N GLU A 75 -13.27 5.93 3.54
CA GLU A 75 -14.39 5.02 3.29
C GLU A 75 -14.11 3.60 3.80
N LEU A 76 -12.88 3.11 3.61
CA LEU A 76 -12.49 1.76 4.03
C LEU A 76 -12.36 1.63 5.56
N ASN A 77 -11.85 2.65 6.23
CA ASN A 77 -11.63 2.64 7.69
C ASN A 77 -12.79 3.24 8.50
N GLY A 78 -13.71 3.97 7.87
CA GLY A 78 -14.82 4.63 8.54
C GLY A 78 -14.42 5.81 9.44
N ARG A 79 -13.27 6.45 9.17
CA ARG A 79 -12.74 7.59 9.93
C ARG A 79 -11.92 8.52 9.03
N PRO A 80 -11.69 9.79 9.42
CA PRO A 80 -10.79 10.68 8.69
C PRO A 80 -9.35 10.16 8.63
N GLU A 81 -8.69 10.28 7.48
CA GLU A 81 -7.33 9.77 7.24
C GLU A 81 -6.38 10.88 6.76
N THR A 82 -6.85 12.13 6.68
CA THR A 82 -6.03 13.29 6.26
C THR A 82 -4.74 13.40 7.08
N GLN A 83 -4.81 13.30 8.42
CA GLN A 83 -3.61 13.36 9.27
C GLN A 83 -2.65 12.19 9.01
N ALA A 84 -3.16 10.98 8.77
CA ALA A 84 -2.32 9.82 8.49
C ALA A 84 -1.58 9.98 7.16
N VAL A 85 -2.21 10.61 6.16
CA VAL A 85 -1.58 10.97 4.88
C VAL A 85 -0.47 12.00 5.09
N ASP A 86 -0.75 13.06 5.85
CA ASP A 86 0.23 14.11 6.12
C ASP A 86 1.44 13.56 6.93
N ASP A 87 1.20 12.65 7.87
CA ASP A 87 2.26 11.98 8.64
C ASP A 87 3.11 11.06 7.76
N ALA A 88 2.48 10.30 6.86
CA ALA A 88 3.16 9.43 5.89
C ALA A 88 3.99 10.26 4.90
N GLU A 89 3.46 11.38 4.42
CA GLU A 89 4.18 12.34 3.58
C GLU A 89 5.42 12.86 4.31
N ALA A 90 5.25 13.35 5.55
CA ALA A 90 6.36 13.84 6.35
C ALA A 90 7.44 12.77 6.59
N ALA A 91 7.06 11.51 6.77
CA ALA A 91 7.99 10.40 6.89
C ALA A 91 8.78 10.15 5.61
N MET A 92 8.10 10.08 4.46
CA MET A 92 8.74 9.90 3.16
C MET A 92 9.64 11.07 2.77
N VAL A 93 9.24 12.32 3.07
CA VAL A 93 10.05 13.53 2.87
C VAL A 93 11.35 13.46 3.67
N ARG A 94 11.31 12.94 4.91
CA ARG A 94 12.52 12.68 5.70
C ARG A 94 13.39 11.58 5.11
N GLU A 95 12.79 10.50 4.59
CA GLU A 95 13.50 9.40 3.94
C GLU A 95 14.33 9.88 2.74
N VAL A 96 13.80 10.83 1.95
CA VAL A 96 14.49 11.40 0.78
C VAL A 96 15.27 12.68 1.09
N HIS A 97 15.46 13.03 2.37
CA HIS A 97 16.18 14.23 2.81
C HIS A 97 15.73 15.53 2.12
N GLN A 98 14.42 15.64 1.82
CA GLN A 98 13.84 16.78 1.09
C GLN A 98 14.46 17.02 -0.32
N ASP A 99 15.14 16.03 -0.90
CA ASP A 99 15.76 16.12 -2.22
C ASP A 99 14.91 15.42 -3.29
N CYS A 100 14.38 16.20 -4.23
CA CYS A 100 13.60 15.69 -5.35
C CYS A 100 14.39 14.82 -6.34
N ASN A 101 15.72 14.84 -6.28
CA ASN A 101 16.58 13.92 -7.04
C ASN A 101 16.74 12.56 -6.33
N ALA A 102 16.43 12.49 -5.03
CA ALA A 102 16.52 11.29 -4.22
C ALA A 102 15.21 10.47 -4.16
N LEU A 103 14.29 10.67 -5.12
CA LEU A 103 12.99 9.96 -5.15
C LEU A 103 13.07 8.49 -5.57
N ALA A 104 14.22 7.99 -6.03
CA ALA A 104 14.35 6.63 -6.56
C ALA A 104 13.86 5.54 -5.56
N PRO A 105 14.23 5.56 -4.26
CA PRO A 105 13.76 4.57 -3.31
C PRO A 105 12.24 4.56 -3.12
N LEU A 106 11.62 5.76 -3.11
CA LEU A 106 10.15 5.89 -3.03
C LEU A 106 9.49 5.34 -4.30
N LYS A 107 10.05 5.64 -5.48
CA LYS A 107 9.54 5.12 -6.76
C LYS A 107 9.58 3.60 -6.80
N ASP A 108 10.70 3.00 -6.42
CA ASP A 108 10.87 1.55 -6.45
C ASP A 108 9.86 0.85 -5.52
N ARG A 109 9.55 1.45 -4.37
CA ARG A 109 8.61 0.89 -3.40
C ARG A 109 7.14 1.10 -3.77
N TYR A 110 6.78 2.30 -4.21
CA TYR A 110 5.38 2.72 -4.28
C TYR A 110 4.81 2.77 -5.69
N LYS A 111 5.62 2.96 -6.73
CA LYS A 111 5.12 3.25 -8.08
C LYS A 111 4.11 2.22 -8.59
N GLU A 112 4.47 0.93 -8.58
CA GLU A 112 3.62 -0.10 -9.16
C GLU A 112 2.40 -0.43 -8.28
N ILE A 113 2.57 -0.40 -6.96
CA ILE A 113 1.46 -0.59 -6.00
C ILE A 113 0.44 0.55 -6.16
N CYS A 114 0.89 1.80 -6.14
CA CYS A 114 0.03 2.96 -6.23
C CYS A 114 -0.61 3.13 -7.60
N LYS A 115 0.09 2.75 -8.67
CA LYS A 115 -0.52 2.66 -10.01
C LYS A 115 -1.64 1.62 -10.02
N THR A 116 -1.38 0.42 -9.51
CA THR A 116 -2.37 -0.66 -9.46
C THR A 116 -3.57 -0.30 -8.59
N LEU A 117 -3.34 0.35 -7.45
CA LEU A 117 -4.39 0.81 -6.55
C LEU A 117 -5.33 1.82 -7.22
N VAL A 118 -4.77 2.75 -8.02
CA VAL A 118 -5.55 3.76 -8.75
C VAL A 118 -6.30 3.16 -9.95
N GLU A 119 -5.63 2.32 -10.74
CA GLU A 119 -6.18 1.76 -11.97
C GLU A 119 -7.14 0.58 -11.72
N LYS A 120 -6.87 -0.22 -10.68
CA LYS A 120 -7.54 -1.50 -10.39
C LYS A 120 -7.82 -1.67 -8.88
N PRO A 121 -8.56 -0.75 -8.23
CA PRO A 121 -8.76 -0.78 -6.78
C PRO A 121 -9.40 -2.09 -6.28
N LYS A 122 -10.36 -2.65 -7.04
CA LYS A 122 -11.00 -3.94 -6.70
C LYS A 122 -10.00 -5.10 -6.68
N SER A 123 -9.05 -5.10 -7.62
CA SER A 123 -8.00 -6.13 -7.69
C SER A 123 -7.09 -6.08 -6.48
N ARG A 124 -6.87 -4.90 -5.88
CA ARG A 124 -6.04 -4.76 -4.70
C ARG A 124 -6.73 -5.33 -3.46
N LEU A 125 -8.03 -5.10 -3.30
CA LEU A 125 -8.80 -5.73 -2.23
C LEU A 125 -8.85 -7.26 -2.40
N SER A 126 -9.12 -7.76 -3.60
CA SER A 126 -9.07 -9.20 -3.88
C SER A 126 -7.71 -9.81 -3.55
N HIS A 127 -6.61 -9.13 -3.88
CA HIS A 127 -5.28 -9.61 -3.51
C HIS A 127 -5.14 -9.86 -2.01
N TRP A 128 -5.62 -8.95 -1.16
CA TRP A 128 -5.54 -9.15 0.30
C TRP A 128 -6.50 -10.23 0.80
N LEU A 129 -7.65 -10.40 0.16
CA LEU A 129 -8.58 -11.49 0.48
C LEU A 129 -8.06 -12.87 0.05
N GLU A 130 -7.25 -12.92 -1.01
CA GLU A 130 -6.77 -14.16 -1.64
C GLU A 130 -5.31 -14.48 -1.32
N GLN A 131 -4.60 -13.61 -0.60
CA GLN A 131 -3.21 -13.89 -0.22
C GLN A 131 -3.14 -15.19 0.59
N HIS A 132 -2.38 -16.13 0.03
CA HIS A 132 -2.00 -17.41 0.63
C HIS A 132 -0.55 -17.35 1.12
#